data_AF-A0A4R4XA44-F1
#
_entry.id   AF-A0A4R4XA44-F1
#
_cell.length_a   1.000
_cell.length_b   1.000
_cell.length_c   1.000
_cell.angle_alpha   90.00
_cell.angle_beta   90.00
_cell.angle_gamma   90.00
#
_symmetry.space_group_name_H-M   'P 1'
#
loop_
_entity.id
_entity.type
_entity.pdbx_description
1 polymer ?
#
loop_
_entity_poly.entity_id
_entity_poly.type
_entity_poly.pdbx_seq_one_letter_code
_entity_poly.pdbx_strand_id
1 'polypeptide(L)' 'ESTHHRNAALPHWLHFYNHHRPHSSIGAQPPITRLTNVPGHHT' A
#
# COMPACT_ATOMS: atom_id res chain seq x y z
N GLU A 1 -24.87 5.83 4.56
CA GLU A 1 -24.34 6.07 3.19
C GLU A 1 -22.83 6.28 3.15
N SER A 2 -22.26 7.21 3.91
CA SER A 2 -20.80 7.46 3.96
C SER A 2 -19.93 6.21 4.20
N THR A 3 -20.30 5.35 5.14
CA THR A 3 -19.57 4.09 5.41
C THR A 3 -19.58 3.13 4.21
N HIS A 4 -20.67 3.07 3.45
CA HIS A 4 -20.80 2.14 2.33
C HIS A 4 -19.91 2.58 1.15
N HIS A 5 -19.87 3.87 0.85
CA HIS A 5 -18.97 4.44 -0.15
C HIS A 5 -17.50 4.27 0.23
N ARG A 6 -17.16 4.49 1.51
CA ARG A 6 -15.79 4.24 2.01
C ARG A 6 -15.40 2.78 1.86
N ASN A 7 -16.28 1.85 2.20
CA ASN A 7 -16.03 0.41 2.08
C ASN A 7 -15.85 -0.01 0.62
N ALA A 8 -16.64 0.53 -0.30
CA ALA A 8 -16.51 0.25 -1.73
C ALA A 8 -15.19 0.79 -2.32
N ALA A 9 -14.72 1.94 -1.84
CA ALA A 9 -13.47 2.55 -2.29
C ALA A 9 -12.21 1.92 -1.66
N LEU A 10 -12.34 1.29 -0.49
CA LEU A 10 -11.21 0.82 0.32
C LEU A 10 -10.28 -0.17 -0.41
N PRO A 11 -10.77 -1.20 -1.14
CA PRO A 11 -9.89 -2.14 -1.82
C PRO A 11 -8.99 -1.46 -2.86
N HIS A 12 -9.55 -0.57 -3.68
CA HIS A 12 -8.79 0.18 -4.69
C HIS A 12 -7.79 1.14 -4.03
N TRP A 13 -8.21 1.82 -2.96
CA TRP A 13 -7.34 2.73 -2.23
C TRP A 13 -6.15 2.00 -1.60
N LEU A 14 -6.35 0.82 -1.01
CA LEU A 14 -5.27 0.03 -0.43
C LEU A 14 -4.25 -0.40 -1.49
N HIS A 15 -4.70 -0.83 -2.67
CA HIS A 15 -3.79 -1.18 -3.76
C HIS A 15 -2.96 0.03 -4.21
N PHE A 16 -3.60 1.18 -4.44
CA PHE A 16 -2.90 2.42 -4.77
C PHE A 16 -1.88 2.82 -3.69
N TYR A 17 -2.30 2.82 -2.43
CA TYR A 17 -1.45 3.23 -1.31
C TYR A 17 -0.22 2.33 -1.17
N ASN A 18 -0.40 1.01 -1.23
CA ASN A 18 0.69 0.06 -1.00
C ASN A 18 1.65 -0.05 -2.18
N HIS A 19 1.15 0.04 -3.42
CA HIS A 19 1.93 -0.27 -4.62
C HIS A 19 2.34 0.94 -5.44
N HIS A 20 1.66 2.08 -5.31
CA HIS A 20 1.83 3.21 -6.24
C HIS A 20 2.09 4.55 -5.54
N ARG A 21 1.63 4.73 -4.30
CA ARG A 21 1.73 6.02 -3.62
C ARG A 21 3.18 6.39 -3.28
N PRO A 22 3.73 7.48 -3.85
CA PRO A 22 5.07 7.91 -3.52
C PRO A 22 5.13 8.41 -2.07
N HIS A 23 6.15 7.97 -1.33
CA HIS A 23 6.41 8.42 0.04
C HIS A 23 7.76 9.14 0.13
N SER A 24 7.72 10.42 0.52
CA SER A 24 8.92 11.27 0.62
C SER A 24 9.97 10.74 1.60
N SER A 25 9.55 10.11 2.70
CA SER A 25 10.43 9.52 3.70
C SER A 25 11.20 8.29 3.21
N ILE A 26 10.81 7.70 2.08
CA ILE A 26 11.46 6.53 1.48
C ILE A 26 11.86 6.78 0.02
N GLY A 27 12.25 8.01 -0.31
CA GLY A 27 12.80 8.35 -1.63
C GLY A 27 11.76 8.28 -2.75
N ALA A 28 10.51 8.67 -2.46
CA ALA A 28 9.37 8.61 -3.37
C ALA A 28 8.98 7.20 -3.84
N GLN A 29 9.47 6.16 -3.17
CA GLN A 29 9.06 4.78 -3.44
C GLN A 29 7.73 4.43 -2.76
N PRO A 30 7.00 3.42 -3.26
CA PRO A 30 5.79 2.95 -2.61
C PRO A 30 6.12 2.10 -1.36
N PRO A 31 5.21 2.02 -0.37
CA PRO A 31 5.44 1.31 0.90
C PRO A 31 5.90 -0.14 0.74
N ILE A 32 5.39 -0.87 -0.26
CA ILE A 32 5.74 -2.28 -0.48
C ILE A 32 7.25 -2.51 -0.69
N THR A 33 7.99 -1.51 -1.19
CA THR A 33 9.44 -1.62 -1.41
C THR A 33 10.25 -1.79 -0.13
N ARG A 34 9.66 -1.52 1.03
CA ARG A 34 10.30 -1.66 2.35
C ARG A 34 9.97 -3.00 3.03
N LEU A 35 9.06 -3.79 2.49
CA LEU A 35 8.68 -5.07 3.07
C LEU A 35 9.75 -6.12 2.73
N THR A 36 10.63 -6.39 3.68
CA THR A 36 11.68 -7.43 3.56
C THR A 36 11.31 -8.74 4.25
N ASN A 37 10.29 -8.75 5.12
CA ASN A 37 9.83 -9.92 5.84
C ASN A 37 8.58 -10.54 5.18
N VAL A 38 8.68 -10.86 3.89
CA VAL A 38 7.65 -11.63 3.19
C VAL A 38 8.02 -13.12 3.35
N PRO A 39 7.08 -14.00 3.75
CA PRO A 39 7.34 -15.43 3.79
C PRO A 39 7.90 -15.90 2.44
N GLY A 40 9.08 -16.55 2.43
CA GLY A 40 9.79 -16.96 1.21
C GLY A 40 10.89 -15.99 0.72
N HIS A 41 11.20 -14.92 1.47
CA HIS A 41 12.20 -13.90 1.11
C HIS A 41 13.36 -13.79 2.11
N HIS A 42 13.76 -14.90 2.72
CA HIS A 42 15.02 -15.07 3.44
C HIS A 42 16.05 -15.72 2.51
N THR A 43 17.03 -14.93 2.05
CA THR A 43 18.32 -15.45 1.55
C THR A 43 19.30 -15.56 2.70
#